data_AF-A0A9E0VCS4-F1
#
_entry.id   AF-A0A9E0VCS4-F1
#
_cell.length_a   1.000
_cell.length_b   1.000
_cell.length_c   1.000
_cell.angle_alpha   90.00
_cell.angle_beta   90.00
_cell.angle_gamma   90.00
#
_symmetry.space_group_name_H-M   'P 1'
#
loop_
_entity.id
_entity.type
_entity.pdbx_description
1 polymer ?
#
loop_
_entity_poly.entity_id
_entity_poly.type
_entity_poly.pdbx_seq_one_letter_code
_entity_poly.pdbx_strand_id
1 'polypeptide(L)'
;MKKRIIGGVLVALVLAAGVYGQTKPDAAVFVRSFYKFHWARSNIFTAGNLRAYRKWFSPALNKLFDYELKREAAYLKLHPTDKPYFGDGFPFQPLDECYVNKRSYNNTYKTGAVTADGDRTLVEIVFASPKICGGAAIDTYKVALVNGKAGWLIDDWIYPDGRRLTEDLKRPEY
;
A
#
# COMPACT_ATOMS: atom_id res chain seq x y z
N MET A 1 -30.20 -69.26 24.30
CA MET A 1 -29.03 -68.44 23.85
C MET A 1 -29.49 -67.00 23.63
N LYS A 2 -29.03 -66.06 24.46
CA LYS A 2 -29.44 -64.63 24.44
C LYS A 2 -28.54 -63.83 23.49
N LYS A 3 -29.11 -63.23 22.43
CA LYS A 3 -28.42 -62.27 21.55
C LYS A 3 -28.50 -60.87 22.20
N ARG A 4 -27.34 -60.28 22.51
CA ARG A 4 -27.22 -58.88 22.94
C ARG A 4 -27.00 -58.00 21.71
N ILE A 5 -27.91 -57.06 21.48
CA ILE A 5 -27.78 -55.99 20.49
C ILE A 5 -27.02 -54.85 21.19
N ILE A 6 -25.80 -54.56 20.75
CA ILE A 6 -25.02 -53.41 21.22
C ILE A 6 -25.38 -52.24 20.31
N GLY A 7 -26.27 -51.37 20.78
CA GLY A 7 -26.58 -50.11 20.13
C GLY A 7 -25.42 -49.14 20.33
N GLY A 8 -24.67 -48.86 19.26
CA GLY A 8 -23.67 -47.81 19.23
C GLY A 8 -24.35 -46.45 19.10
N VAL A 9 -24.22 -45.61 20.12
CA VAL A 9 -24.65 -44.20 20.06
C VAL A 9 -23.56 -43.41 19.33
N LEU A 10 -23.86 -42.97 18.11
CA LEU A 10 -23.00 -42.09 17.33
C LEU A 10 -23.24 -40.64 17.81
N VAL A 11 -22.35 -40.12 18.66
CA VAL A 11 -22.37 -38.72 19.08
C VAL A 11 -21.72 -37.87 17.99
N ALA A 12 -22.53 -37.22 17.16
CA ALA A 12 -22.05 -36.23 16.20
C ALA A 12 -21.79 -34.90 16.94
N LEU A 13 -20.52 -34.59 17.23
CA LEU A 13 -20.11 -33.26 17.69
C LEU A 13 -20.22 -32.28 16.51
N VAL A 14 -21.29 -31.49 16.48
CA VAL A 14 -21.38 -30.32 15.61
C VAL A 14 -20.50 -29.24 16.23
N LEU A 15 -19.23 -29.20 15.80
CA LEU A 15 -18.37 -28.05 16.04
C LEU A 15 -18.95 -26.87 15.27
N ALA A 16 -19.78 -26.07 15.94
CA ALA A 16 -20.15 -24.75 15.50
C ALA A 16 -18.87 -23.91 15.48
N ALA A 17 -18.14 -23.95 14.36
CA ALA A 17 -17.09 -23.01 14.08
C ALA A 17 -17.76 -21.63 14.01
N GLY A 18 -17.73 -20.91 15.12
CA GLY A 18 -18.01 -19.49 15.13
C GLY A 18 -17.07 -18.86 14.11
N VAL A 19 -17.61 -18.49 12.96
CA VAL A 19 -16.91 -17.65 11.99
C VAL A 19 -16.76 -16.31 12.70
N TYR A 20 -15.69 -16.16 13.47
CA TYR A 20 -15.27 -14.87 13.99
C TYR A 20 -14.99 -14.02 12.75
N GLY A 21 -15.97 -13.19 12.38
CA GLY A 21 -15.78 -12.19 11.35
C GLY A 21 -14.58 -11.36 11.77
N GLN A 22 -13.45 -11.55 11.09
CA GLN A 22 -12.26 -10.74 11.33
C GLN A 22 -12.69 -9.29 11.08
N THR A 23 -12.79 -8.51 12.15
CA THR A 23 -13.07 -7.08 12.06
C THR A 23 -12.02 -6.49 11.14
N LYS A 24 -12.48 -5.82 10.06
CA LYS A 24 -11.58 -5.19 9.10
C LYS A 24 -10.56 -4.33 9.86
N PRO A 25 -9.26 -4.37 9.49
CA PRO A 25 -8.28 -3.53 10.13
C PRO A 25 -8.67 -2.07 9.96
N ASP A 26 -8.40 -1.26 10.99
CA ASP A 26 -8.54 0.19 10.93
C ASP A 26 -7.80 0.78 9.71
N ALA A 27 -8.38 1.80 9.08
CA ALA A 27 -7.85 2.40 7.85
C ALA A 27 -6.41 2.92 8.03
N ALA A 28 -6.12 3.58 9.15
CA ALA A 28 -4.77 4.05 9.44
C ALA A 28 -3.82 2.88 9.72
N VAL A 29 -4.26 1.83 10.41
CA VAL A 29 -3.48 0.58 10.58
C VAL A 29 -3.11 -0.04 9.23
N PHE A 30 -4.06 -0.10 8.29
CA PHE A 30 -3.82 -0.63 6.95
C PHE A 30 -2.76 0.18 6.21
N VAL A 31 -2.85 1.51 6.21
CA VAL A 31 -1.86 2.38 5.55
C VAL A 31 -0.49 2.26 6.20
N ARG A 32 -0.37 2.23 7.54
CA ARG A 32 0.91 1.96 8.22
C ARG A 32 1.50 0.62 7.80
N SER A 33 0.66 -0.41 7.66
CA SER A 33 1.09 -1.73 7.22
C SER A 33 1.61 -1.73 5.79
N PHE A 34 0.99 -0.96 4.90
CA PHE A 34 1.48 -0.73 3.54
C PHE A 34 2.86 -0.08 3.55
N TYR A 35 3.05 1.03 4.25
CA TYR A 35 4.34 1.73 4.27
C TYR A 35 5.44 0.88 4.92
N LYS A 36 5.13 0.12 5.99
CA LYS A 36 6.06 -0.86 6.56
C LYS A 36 6.45 -1.94 5.54
N PHE A 37 5.49 -2.42 4.74
CA PHE A 37 5.74 -3.38 3.68
C PHE A 37 6.61 -2.79 2.56
N HIS A 38 6.36 -1.53 2.19
CA HIS A 38 7.08 -0.79 1.15
C HIS A 38 8.53 -0.54 1.53
N TRP A 39 8.79 -0.01 2.74
CA TRP A 39 10.15 0.26 3.24
C TRP A 39 11.07 -0.96 3.33
N ALA A 40 10.50 -2.16 3.43
CA ALA A 40 11.30 -3.39 3.45
C ALA A 40 11.73 -3.86 2.03
N ARG A 41 11.42 -3.10 0.98
CA ARG A 41 11.60 -3.49 -0.44
C ARG A 41 12.30 -2.40 -1.24
N SER A 42 12.76 -2.77 -2.44
CA SER A 42 13.33 -1.83 -3.39
C SER A 42 12.31 -0.73 -3.77
N ASN A 43 12.84 0.47 -3.92
CA ASN A 43 12.13 1.71 -4.26
C ASN A 43 11.77 1.80 -5.76
N ILE A 44 12.42 1.03 -6.62
CA ILE A 44 12.17 1.02 -8.06
C ILE A 44 11.07 0.01 -8.37
N PHE A 45 9.96 0.41 -8.99
CA PHE A 45 8.94 -0.54 -9.40
C PHE A 45 9.33 -1.23 -10.71
N THR A 46 9.34 -2.56 -10.68
CA THR A 46 9.51 -3.41 -11.85
C THR A 46 8.28 -4.30 -11.99
N ALA A 47 8.05 -4.86 -13.18
CA ALA A 47 6.97 -5.85 -13.35
C ALA A 47 7.07 -7.01 -12.34
N GLY A 48 8.29 -7.38 -11.95
CA GLY A 48 8.54 -8.44 -10.98
C GLY A 48 8.06 -8.09 -9.58
N ASN A 49 8.40 -6.90 -9.07
CA ASN A 49 8.06 -6.52 -7.71
C ASN A 49 6.62 -6.00 -7.57
N LEU A 50 6.03 -5.39 -8.61
CA LEU A 50 4.67 -4.85 -8.56
C LEU A 50 3.63 -5.93 -8.24
N ARG A 51 3.88 -7.18 -8.65
CA ARG A 51 3.03 -8.33 -8.26
C ARG A 51 2.85 -8.46 -6.75
N ALA A 52 3.89 -8.20 -5.96
CA ALA A 52 3.81 -8.25 -4.50
C ALA A 52 2.97 -7.10 -3.93
N TYR A 53 2.87 -5.99 -4.69
CA TYR A 53 2.09 -4.82 -4.33
C TYR A 53 0.61 -4.93 -4.71
N ARG A 54 0.24 -5.76 -5.69
CA ARG A 54 -1.13 -5.81 -6.25
C ARG A 54 -2.25 -5.96 -5.21
N LYS A 55 -1.99 -6.68 -4.13
CA LYS A 55 -2.95 -6.89 -3.03
C LYS A 55 -3.26 -5.62 -2.22
N TRP A 56 -2.40 -4.60 -2.29
CA TRP A 56 -2.55 -3.35 -1.57
C TRP A 56 -3.35 -2.31 -2.37
N PHE A 57 -3.47 -2.49 -3.68
CA PHE A 57 -3.98 -1.48 -4.60
C PHE A 57 -5.33 -1.89 -5.18
N SER A 58 -6.16 -0.90 -5.50
CA SER A 58 -7.42 -1.12 -6.20
C SER A 58 -7.14 -1.72 -7.59
N PRO A 59 -8.09 -2.45 -8.19
CA PRO A 59 -7.94 -2.95 -9.55
C PRO A 59 -7.68 -1.82 -10.57
N ALA A 60 -8.30 -0.65 -10.38
CA ALA A 60 -8.12 0.51 -11.23
C ALA A 60 -6.69 1.06 -11.15
N LEU A 61 -6.17 1.23 -9.94
CA LEU A 61 -4.80 1.70 -9.73
C LEU A 61 -3.75 0.69 -10.24
N ASN A 62 -3.95 -0.61 -10.00
CA ASN A 62 -3.09 -1.67 -10.55
C ASN A 62 -3.02 -1.59 -12.09
N LYS A 63 -4.15 -1.32 -12.75
CA LYS A 63 -4.20 -1.17 -14.21
C LYS A 63 -3.39 0.04 -14.68
N LEU A 64 -3.43 1.16 -13.95
CA LEU A 64 -2.60 2.34 -14.24
C LEU A 64 -1.10 2.03 -14.09
N PHE A 65 -0.70 1.31 -13.04
CA PHE A 65 0.69 0.88 -12.88
C PHE A 65 1.15 -0.08 -14.00
N ASP A 66 0.29 -1.01 -14.42
CA ASP A 66 0.60 -1.88 -15.56
C ASP A 66 0.76 -1.09 -16.87
N TYR A 67 0.01 0.00 -17.07
CA TYR A 67 0.18 0.90 -18.22
C TYR A 67 1.48 1.69 -18.14
N GLU A 68 1.82 2.18 -16.96
CA GLU A 68 3.04 2.94 -16.74
C GLU A 68 4.30 2.10 -17.03
N LEU A 69 4.33 0.84 -16.55
CA LEU A 69 5.42 -0.10 -16.88
C LEU A 69 5.55 -0.34 -18.39
N LYS A 70 4.43 -0.41 -19.13
CA LYS A 70 4.46 -0.58 -20.59
C LYS A 70 4.98 0.67 -21.28
N ARG A 71 4.57 1.84 -20.81
CA ARG A 71 5.04 3.13 -21.32
C ARG A 71 6.54 3.28 -21.09
N GLU A 72 7.02 2.87 -19.92
CA GLU A 72 8.44 2.94 -19.55
C GLU A 72 9.27 2.06 -20.47
N ALA A 73 8.83 0.82 -20.67
CA ALA A 73 9.49 -0.10 -21.58
C ALA A 73 9.53 0.43 -23.03
N ALA A 74 8.48 1.10 -23.49
CA ALA A 74 8.46 1.74 -24.80
C ALA A 74 9.44 2.93 -24.88
N TYR A 75 9.51 3.75 -23.83
CA TYR A 75 10.44 4.88 -23.73
C TYR A 75 11.90 4.41 -23.72
N LEU A 76 12.26 3.46 -22.85
CA LEU A 76 13.63 2.94 -22.71
C LEU A 76 14.11 2.19 -23.96
N LYS A 77 13.20 1.65 -24.77
CA LYS A 77 13.56 1.09 -26.08
C LYS A 77 14.12 2.16 -27.03
N LEU A 78 13.61 3.39 -26.94
CA LEU A 78 14.08 4.53 -27.73
C LEU A 78 15.27 5.24 -27.05
N HIS A 79 15.41 5.12 -25.73
CA HIS A 79 16.44 5.76 -24.90
C HIS A 79 17.18 4.72 -24.04
N PRO A 80 18.00 3.84 -24.63
CA PRO A 80 18.57 2.68 -23.92
C PRO A 80 19.61 3.03 -22.84
N THR A 81 20.12 4.27 -22.84
CA THR A 81 21.06 4.77 -21.83
C THR A 81 20.37 5.30 -20.58
N ASP A 82 19.05 5.50 -20.65
CA ASP A 82 18.28 6.07 -19.56
C ASP A 82 17.98 5.01 -18.50
N LYS A 83 17.84 5.45 -17.25
CA LYS A 83 17.40 4.58 -16.16
C LYS A 83 15.87 4.51 -16.12
N PRO A 84 15.28 3.42 -15.57
CA PRO A 84 13.88 3.42 -15.19
C PRO A 84 13.55 4.56 -14.21
N TYR A 85 12.40 5.19 -14.40
CA TYR A 85 11.90 6.32 -13.60
C TYR A 85 10.64 5.95 -12.81
N PHE A 86 9.94 4.87 -13.17
CA PHE A 86 8.68 4.49 -12.52
C PHE A 86 8.90 4.11 -11.05
N GLY A 87 8.24 4.88 -10.18
CA GLY A 87 8.41 4.78 -8.72
C GLY A 87 9.34 5.81 -8.11
N ASP A 88 10.14 6.51 -8.92
CA ASP A 88 10.90 7.68 -8.46
C ASP A 88 9.94 8.84 -8.18
N GLY A 89 10.14 9.56 -7.08
CA GLY A 89 9.29 10.67 -6.65
C GLY A 89 7.85 10.30 -6.24
N PHE A 90 7.51 9.01 -6.13
CA PHE A 90 6.19 8.61 -5.65
C PHE A 90 6.01 8.92 -4.16
N PRO A 91 4.78 9.24 -3.72
CA PRO A 91 4.46 9.57 -2.32
C PRO A 91 4.64 8.40 -1.34
N PHE A 92 5.25 7.31 -1.80
CA PHE A 92 5.63 6.15 -0.98
C PHE A 92 7.00 6.38 -0.32
N GLN A 93 7.77 7.34 -0.85
CA GLN A 93 9.17 7.55 -0.52
C GLN A 93 9.40 8.96 0.01
N PRO A 94 9.52 9.14 1.32
CA PRO A 94 10.30 10.25 1.81
C PRO A 94 11.77 9.81 1.66
N LEU A 95 12.50 10.42 0.74
CA LEU A 95 13.90 10.06 0.44
C LEU A 95 14.81 10.21 1.68
N ASP A 96 15.99 9.59 1.64
CA ASP A 96 17.03 9.76 2.66
C ASP A 96 17.62 11.18 2.57
N GLU A 97 17.47 11.98 3.61
CA GLU A 97 17.74 13.42 3.50
C GLU A 97 18.87 13.95 4.40
N CYS A 98 19.33 13.19 5.40
CA CYS A 98 20.37 13.72 6.28
C CYS A 98 21.46 12.73 6.68
N TYR A 99 22.69 13.25 6.69
CA TYR A 99 23.88 12.57 7.17
C TYR A 99 24.35 13.21 8.48
N VAL A 100 24.36 12.44 9.56
CA VAL A 100 24.92 12.86 10.85
C VAL A 100 25.99 11.86 11.24
N ASN A 101 27.22 12.33 11.50
CA ASN A 101 28.36 11.49 11.87
C ASN A 101 28.61 10.33 10.89
N LYS A 102 28.57 10.61 9.57
CA LYS A 102 28.75 9.64 8.47
C LYS A 102 27.70 8.52 8.44
N ARG A 103 26.57 8.67 9.13
CA ARG A 103 25.40 7.79 9.02
C ARG A 103 24.27 8.52 8.33
N SER A 104 23.66 7.86 7.35
CA SER A 104 22.42 8.33 6.73
C SER A 104 21.25 8.01 7.67
N TYR A 105 20.28 8.92 7.74
CA TYR A 105 19.03 8.71 8.44
C TYR A 105 17.85 8.94 7.52
N ASN A 106 16.95 7.97 7.51
CA ASN A 106 15.76 8.01 6.68
C ASN A 106 14.72 8.91 7.31
N ASN A 107 13.92 9.54 6.46
CA ASN A 107 12.74 10.26 6.88
C ASN A 107 11.72 9.34 7.55
N THR A 108 10.93 9.93 8.45
CA THR A 108 9.90 9.24 9.21
C THR A 108 8.52 9.57 8.68
N TYR A 109 7.53 8.72 8.96
CA TYR A 109 6.13 9.04 8.71
C TYR A 109 5.26 8.72 9.92
N LYS A 110 4.12 9.39 9.98
CA LYS A 110 3.00 9.04 10.86
C LYS A 110 1.67 9.19 10.12
N THR A 111 0.72 8.35 10.47
CA THR A 111 -0.68 8.55 10.06
C THR A 111 -1.32 9.66 10.86
N GLY A 112 -2.02 10.57 10.19
CA GLY A 112 -2.78 11.68 10.76
C GLY A 112 -4.28 11.37 10.79
N ALA A 113 -5.09 12.36 10.41
CA ALA A 113 -6.53 12.25 10.40
C ALA A 113 -7.04 11.14 9.45
N VAL A 114 -8.16 10.54 9.84
CA VAL A 114 -8.92 9.61 9.00
C VAL A 114 -10.28 10.24 8.76
N THR A 115 -10.62 10.48 7.50
CA THR A 115 -11.91 11.05 7.11
C THR A 115 -12.62 10.15 6.11
N ALA A 116 -13.93 10.02 6.25
CA ALA A 116 -14.77 9.38 5.24
C ALA A 116 -15.18 10.43 4.20
N ASP A 117 -15.08 10.08 2.92
CA ASP A 117 -15.44 10.91 1.77
C ASP A 117 -16.23 10.06 0.77
N GLY A 118 -17.56 10.01 0.94
CA GLY A 118 -18.44 9.11 0.20
C GLY A 118 -18.05 7.64 0.37
N ASP A 119 -17.78 6.96 -0.74
CA ASP A 119 -17.34 5.55 -0.76
C ASP A 119 -15.84 5.37 -0.47
N ARG A 120 -15.13 6.46 -0.20
CA ARG A 120 -13.69 6.47 0.07
C ARG A 120 -13.41 6.82 1.53
N THR A 121 -12.25 6.39 1.99
CA THR A 121 -11.67 6.82 3.26
C THR A 121 -10.31 7.42 2.99
N LEU A 122 -10.09 8.66 3.43
CA LEU A 122 -8.82 9.35 3.31
C LEU A 122 -8.05 9.18 4.61
N VAL A 123 -6.78 8.82 4.48
CA VAL A 123 -5.84 8.73 5.60
C VAL A 123 -4.70 9.71 5.34
N GLU A 124 -4.51 10.67 6.22
CA GLU A 124 -3.36 11.57 6.14
C GLU A 124 -2.06 10.84 6.49
N ILE A 125 -1.00 11.16 5.76
CA ILE A 125 0.37 10.72 6.02
C ILE A 125 1.25 11.95 6.10
N VAL A 126 1.82 12.18 7.26
CA VAL A 126 2.76 13.28 7.50
C VAL A 126 4.16 12.70 7.48
N PHE A 127 4.97 13.18 6.55
CA PHE A 127 6.40 12.91 6.50
C PHE A 127 7.17 13.96 7.28
N ALA A 128 8.23 13.54 7.96
CA ALA A 128 9.06 14.42 8.75
C ALA A 128 10.51 13.94 8.76
N SER A 129 11.43 14.90 8.84
CA SER A 129 12.84 14.59 9.06
C SER A 129 13.02 13.86 10.40
N PRO A 130 14.03 12.99 10.54
CA PRO A 130 14.28 12.34 11.82
C PRO A 130 14.67 13.39 12.87
N LYS A 131 14.35 13.14 14.15
CA LYS A 131 14.60 14.11 15.24
C LYS A 131 16.07 14.56 15.35
N ILE A 132 17.01 13.67 15.04
CA ILE A 132 18.44 13.98 15.02
C ILE A 132 18.82 15.01 13.93
N CYS A 133 17.93 15.21 12.96
CA CYS A 133 18.03 16.17 11.84
C CYS A 133 16.96 17.27 11.95
N GLY A 134 16.55 17.63 13.17
CA GLY A 134 15.63 18.75 13.43
C GLY A 134 14.16 18.39 13.54
N GLY A 135 13.72 17.23 13.05
CA GLY A 135 12.35 16.75 13.26
C GLY A 135 11.25 17.53 12.54
N ALA A 136 11.58 18.31 11.51
CA ALA A 136 10.65 19.18 10.82
C ALA A 136 9.67 18.36 9.95
N ALA A 137 8.42 18.80 9.88
CA ALA A 137 7.48 18.25 8.91
C ALA A 137 7.95 18.61 7.49
N ILE A 138 7.92 17.63 6.59
CA ILE A 138 8.32 17.77 5.19
C ILE A 138 7.07 18.04 4.37
N ASP A 139 6.17 17.05 4.33
CA ASP A 139 4.96 17.09 3.53
C ASP A 139 3.83 16.31 4.20
N THR A 140 2.60 16.63 3.80
CA THR A 140 1.41 15.87 4.18
C THR A 140 0.67 15.42 2.94
N TYR A 141 0.53 14.11 2.78
CA TYR A 141 -0.21 13.47 1.70
C TYR A 141 -1.52 12.91 2.25
N LYS A 142 -2.48 12.65 1.37
CA LYS A 142 -3.67 11.85 1.70
C LYS A 142 -3.70 10.59 0.86
N VAL A 143 -3.84 9.45 1.53
CA VAL A 143 -4.02 8.15 0.89
C VAL A 143 -5.50 7.87 0.80
N ALA A 144 -6.03 7.76 -0.42
CA ALA A 144 -7.42 7.41 -0.65
C ALA A 144 -7.57 5.89 -0.63
N LEU A 145 -8.45 5.40 0.21
CA LEU A 145 -8.78 3.98 0.35
C LEU A 145 -10.20 3.72 -0.15
N VAL A 146 -10.39 2.53 -0.73
CA VAL A 146 -11.70 1.97 -1.06
C VAL A 146 -11.89 0.64 -0.35
N ASN A 147 -13.16 0.28 -0.09
CA ASN A 147 -13.51 -1.02 0.45
C ASN A 147 -13.55 -2.08 -0.66
N GLY A 148 -12.53 -2.93 -0.71
CA GLY A 148 -12.56 -4.16 -1.49
C GLY A 148 -13.28 -5.30 -0.77
N LYS A 149 -13.51 -6.42 -1.49
CA LYS A 149 -14.12 -7.64 -0.94
C LYS A 149 -13.34 -8.21 0.25
N ALA A 150 -12.01 -8.10 0.21
CA ALA A 150 -11.11 -8.64 1.22
C ALA A 150 -10.64 -7.60 2.26
N GLY A 151 -11.13 -6.35 2.19
CA GLY A 151 -10.70 -5.26 3.07
C GLY A 151 -10.29 -4.01 2.28
N TRP A 152 -9.55 -3.12 2.94
CA TRP A 152 -9.07 -1.88 2.33
C TRP A 152 -8.13 -2.12 1.16
N LEU A 153 -8.23 -1.25 0.16
CA LEU A 153 -7.31 -1.15 -0.96
C LEU A 153 -6.99 0.33 -1.17
N ILE A 154 -5.74 0.64 -1.49
CA ILE A 154 -5.32 1.99 -1.87
C ILE A 154 -5.76 2.25 -3.30
N ASP A 155 -6.49 3.34 -3.48
CA ASP A 155 -7.02 3.76 -4.78
C ASP A 155 -6.23 4.93 -5.37
N ASP A 156 -5.70 5.81 -4.52
CA ASP A 156 -5.01 7.02 -4.97
C ASP A 156 -4.12 7.60 -3.88
N TRP A 157 -3.21 8.48 -4.28
CA TRP A 157 -2.53 9.42 -3.41
C TRP A 157 -2.81 10.83 -3.87
N ILE A 158 -3.06 11.70 -2.90
CA ILE A 158 -3.30 13.12 -3.11
C ILE A 158 -2.08 13.85 -2.54
N TYR A 159 -1.38 14.58 -3.41
CA TYR A 159 -0.22 15.38 -3.07
C TYR A 159 -0.60 16.58 -2.20
N PRO A 160 0.37 17.25 -1.53
CA PRO A 160 0.10 18.46 -0.75
C PRO A 160 -0.61 19.57 -1.53
N ASP A 161 -0.36 19.65 -2.84
CA ASP A 161 -0.98 20.62 -3.77
C ASP A 161 -2.39 20.21 -4.26
N GLY A 162 -2.88 19.03 -3.85
CA GLY A 162 -4.19 18.51 -4.22
C GLY A 162 -4.23 17.70 -5.52
N ARG A 163 -3.13 17.64 -6.29
CA ARG A 163 -3.03 16.75 -7.46
C ARG A 163 -3.16 15.29 -7.04
N ARG A 164 -3.43 14.41 -8.01
CA ARG A 164 -3.62 12.98 -7.77
C ARG A 164 -2.61 12.14 -8.53
N LEU A 165 -2.08 11.11 -7.88
CA LEU A 165 -1.22 10.12 -8.55
C LEU A 165 -1.94 9.47 -9.73
N THR A 166 -3.22 9.15 -9.57
CA THR A 166 -4.00 8.56 -10.67
C THR A 166 -4.16 9.47 -11.88
N GLU A 167 -4.00 10.79 -11.74
CA GLU A 167 -4.00 11.75 -12.85
C GLU A 167 -2.62 11.78 -13.53
N ASP A 168 -1.53 11.80 -12.76
CA ASP A 168 -0.16 11.74 -13.28
C ASP A 168 0.10 10.46 -14.09
N LEU A 169 -0.50 9.33 -13.67
CA LEU A 169 -0.40 8.05 -14.36
C LEU A 169 -1.20 8.00 -15.67
N LYS A 170 -2.13 8.93 -15.89
CA LYS A 170 -2.95 9.00 -17.12
C LYS A 170 -2.35 9.87 -18.21
N ARG A 171 -1.20 10.50 -17.97
CA ARG A 171 -0.48 11.28 -18.99
C ARG A 171 -0.27 10.47 -20.28
N PRO A 172 -0.10 11.08 -21.46
CA PRO A 172 0.10 10.34 -22.70
C PRO A 172 1.54 9.81 -22.84
N GLU A 173 2.55 10.59 -22.44
CA GLU A 173 3.97 10.37 -22.74
C GLU A 173 4.86 10.46 -21.48
N TYR A 174 6.14 10.09 -21.61
CA TYR A 174 7.16 10.24 -20.57
C TYR A 174 7.73 11.65 -20.56
#